data_AF-A0A3N7H5C1-F1
#
_entry.id   AF-A0A3N7H5C1-F1
#
_cell.length_a   1.000
_cell.length_b   1.000
_cell.length_c   1.000
_cell.angle_alpha   90.00
_cell.angle_beta   90.00
_cell.angle_gamma   90.00
#
_symmetry.space_group_name_H-M   'P 1'
#
loop_
_entity.id
_entity.type
_entity.pdbx_description
1 polymer ?
#
loop_
_entity_poly.entity_id
_entity_poly.type
_entity_poly.pdbx_seq_one_letter_code
_entity_poly.pdbx_strand_id
1 'polypeptide(L)'
;MGGIDVRTVTFESEIVKLKAFTITDRQNVKVVGISKATTFEDITELLCVLRNHRIGFAFYDPYYPSPSDPGAYLDYSQEKNETRNSWSMTLGNHGWTGGIYTISENNIALQIHHLVENGQINSISINNVKIFSHYEKQNSVRNRDQNALIHRIHSAKDKINTDDMY
;
A
#
# COMPACT_ATOMS: atom_id res chain seq x y z
N MET A 1 -3.86 -12.56 -44.22
CA MET A 1 -4.57 -12.16 -42.99
C MET A 1 -3.52 -11.89 -41.93
N GLY A 2 -3.14 -10.62 -41.76
CA GLY A 2 -2.22 -10.22 -40.71
C GLY A 2 -2.99 -10.22 -39.40
N GLY A 3 -2.64 -11.13 -38.49
CA GLY A 3 -3.16 -11.10 -37.13
C GLY A 3 -2.80 -9.78 -36.49
N ILE A 4 -3.80 -9.07 -35.97
CA ILE A 4 -3.57 -7.93 -35.09
C ILE A 4 -2.93 -8.53 -33.84
N ASP A 5 -1.62 -8.32 -33.70
CA ASP A 5 -0.89 -8.58 -32.47
C ASP A 5 -1.40 -7.60 -31.42
N VAL A 6 -2.48 -7.99 -30.72
CA VAL A 6 -2.99 -7.27 -29.56
C VAL A 6 -1.95 -7.49 -28.47
N ARG A 7 -0.90 -6.66 -28.45
CA ARG A 7 0.08 -6.64 -27.38
C ARG A 7 -0.67 -6.58 -26.06
N THR A 8 -0.62 -7.67 -25.30
CA THR A 8 -1.23 -7.73 -23.98
C THR A 8 -0.54 -6.69 -23.12
N VAL A 9 -1.28 -5.65 -22.72
CA VAL A 9 -0.76 -4.63 -21.81
C VAL A 9 -0.60 -5.31 -20.45
N THR A 10 0.65 -5.44 -19.99
CA THR A 10 0.94 -5.97 -18.65
C THR A 10 1.07 -4.82 -17.65
N PHE A 11 0.81 -5.09 -16.37
CA PHE A 11 1.00 -4.10 -15.32
C PHE A 11 2.45 -3.58 -15.30
N GLU A 12 3.45 -4.44 -15.59
CA GLU A 12 4.84 -4.00 -15.65
C GLU A 12 5.06 -2.95 -16.73
N SER A 13 4.47 -3.15 -17.90
CA SER A 13 4.59 -2.21 -19.02
C SER A 13 3.92 -0.86 -18.74
N GLU A 14 2.91 -0.82 -17.86
CA GLU A 14 2.26 0.41 -17.43
C GLU A 14 3.08 1.12 -16.34
N ILE A 15 3.55 0.40 -15.32
CA ILE A 15 4.37 0.97 -14.25
C ILE A 15 5.67 1.56 -14.81
N VAL A 16 6.32 0.93 -15.79
CA VAL A 16 7.55 1.47 -16.40
C VAL A 16 7.33 2.81 -17.13
N LYS A 17 6.10 3.11 -17.57
CA LYS A 17 5.76 4.42 -18.15
C LYS A 17 5.62 5.51 -17.08
N LEU A 18 5.29 5.12 -15.86
CA LEU A 18 5.27 5.99 -14.69
C LEU A 18 6.72 6.22 -14.25
N LYS A 19 7.36 7.30 -14.72
CA LYS A 19 8.80 7.60 -14.55
C LYS A 19 9.30 7.57 -13.10
N ALA A 20 8.40 7.70 -12.13
CA ALA A 20 8.69 7.69 -10.71
C ALA A 20 8.96 6.28 -10.13
N PHE A 21 8.78 5.22 -10.92
CA PHE A 21 8.83 3.83 -10.45
C PHE A 21 9.75 2.93 -11.27
N THR A 22 10.22 1.87 -10.62
CA THR A 22 11.00 0.79 -11.24
C THR A 22 10.45 -0.55 -10.77
N ILE A 23 10.65 -1.61 -11.55
CA ILE A 23 10.33 -2.98 -11.14
C ILE A 23 11.63 -3.76 -11.03
N THR A 24 11.84 -4.40 -9.88
CA THR A 24 13.03 -5.21 -9.62
C THR A 24 12.67 -6.47 -8.85
N ASP A 25 13.44 -7.53 -9.03
CA ASP A 25 13.38 -8.73 -8.20
C ASP A 25 14.44 -8.63 -7.09
N ARG A 26 13.99 -8.60 -5.84
CA ARG A 26 14.85 -8.60 -4.64
C ARG A 26 14.60 -9.90 -3.86
N GLN A 27 15.59 -10.79 -3.80
CA GLN A 27 15.51 -12.02 -2.99
C GLN A 27 14.24 -12.86 -3.26
N ASN A 28 13.88 -13.06 -4.53
CA ASN A 28 12.64 -13.73 -4.99
C ASN A 28 11.33 -12.98 -4.69
N VAL A 29 11.40 -11.73 -4.26
CA VAL A 29 10.27 -10.81 -4.12
C VAL A 29 10.33 -9.77 -5.23
N LYS A 30 9.30 -9.71 -6.07
CA LYS A 30 9.11 -8.66 -7.06
C LYS A 30 8.62 -7.41 -6.33
N VAL A 31 9.34 -6.33 -6.49
CA VAL A 31 9.05 -5.05 -5.83
C VAL A 31 8.92 -3.93 -6.85
N VAL A 32 8.07 -2.95 -6.53
CA VAL A 32 8.04 -1.65 -7.18
C VAL A 32 8.90 -0.71 -6.36
N GLY A 33 10.05 -0.30 -6.91
CA GLY A 33 10.89 0.75 -6.33
C GLY A 33 10.27 2.12 -6.57
N ILE A 34 10.31 2.99 -5.56
CA ILE A 34 9.68 4.30 -5.55
C ILE A 34 10.77 5.37 -5.40
N SER A 35 10.78 6.34 -6.31
CA SER A 35 11.70 7.48 -6.25
C SER A 35 11.39 8.40 -5.07
N LYS A 36 12.41 9.05 -4.49
CA LYS A 36 12.18 10.06 -3.45
C LYS A 36 11.43 11.30 -3.98
N ALA A 37 11.48 11.54 -5.28
CA ALA A 37 10.81 12.67 -5.93
C ALA A 37 9.36 12.38 -6.33
N THR A 38 8.83 11.19 -6.00
CA THR A 38 7.47 10.77 -6.32
C THR A 38 6.43 11.66 -5.65
N THR A 39 5.44 12.14 -6.40
CA THR A 39 4.33 12.95 -5.86
C THR A 39 3.17 12.08 -5.38
N PHE A 40 2.21 12.70 -4.68
CA PHE A 40 0.97 12.02 -4.30
C PHE A 40 0.18 11.51 -5.53
N GLU A 41 0.17 12.27 -6.62
CA GLU A 41 -0.46 11.90 -7.88
C GLU A 41 0.22 10.67 -8.50
N ASP A 42 1.55 10.62 -8.52
CA ASP A 42 2.30 9.46 -9.01
C ASP A 42 1.92 8.18 -8.24
N ILE A 43 1.79 8.26 -6.90
CA ILE A 43 1.36 7.12 -6.08
C ILE A 43 -0.09 6.72 -6.42
N THR A 44 -0.97 7.70 -6.62
CA THR A 44 -2.36 7.43 -7.02
C THR A 44 -2.43 6.72 -8.37
N GLU A 45 -1.61 7.11 -9.34
CA GLU A 45 -1.49 6.45 -10.64
C GLU A 45 -0.97 5.01 -10.49
N LEU A 46 0.05 4.79 -9.66
CA LEU A 46 0.55 3.45 -9.36
C LEU A 46 -0.55 2.56 -8.78
N LEU A 47 -1.30 3.03 -7.78
CA LEU A 47 -2.41 2.27 -7.18
C LEU A 47 -3.50 1.95 -8.22
N CYS A 48 -3.78 2.88 -9.14
CA CYS A 48 -4.72 2.65 -10.23
C CYS A 48 -4.27 1.51 -11.15
N VAL A 49 -2.99 1.48 -11.55
CA VAL A 49 -2.43 0.39 -12.36
C VAL A 49 -2.54 -0.95 -11.62
N LEU A 50 -2.09 -1.01 -10.36
CA LEU A 50 -2.15 -2.24 -9.57
C LEU A 50 -3.58 -2.75 -9.41
N ARG A 51 -4.55 -1.85 -9.17
CA ARG A 51 -5.98 -2.19 -9.08
C ARG A 51 -6.51 -2.78 -10.37
N ASN A 52 -6.25 -2.13 -11.51
CA ASN A 52 -6.78 -2.55 -12.82
C ASN A 52 -6.30 -3.95 -13.20
N HIS A 53 -5.09 -4.31 -12.75
CA HIS A 53 -4.50 -5.63 -12.96
C HIS A 53 -4.74 -6.60 -11.80
N ARG A 54 -5.50 -6.20 -10.77
CA ARG A 54 -5.77 -6.99 -9.54
C ARG A 54 -4.50 -7.48 -8.84
N ILE A 55 -3.44 -6.67 -8.89
CA ILE A 55 -2.17 -6.95 -8.22
C ILE A 55 -2.26 -6.44 -6.78
N GLY A 56 -2.17 -7.34 -5.82
CA GLY A 56 -1.98 -6.96 -4.42
C GLY A 56 -0.60 -6.37 -4.19
N PHE A 57 -0.44 -5.60 -3.12
CA PHE A 57 0.88 -5.12 -2.70
C PHE A 57 1.01 -5.11 -1.18
N ALA A 58 2.24 -5.07 -0.69
CA ALA A 58 2.53 -4.95 0.73
C ALA A 58 3.75 -4.07 1.00
N PHE A 59 3.80 -3.48 2.18
CA PHE A 59 4.97 -2.77 2.69
C PHE A 59 4.98 -2.79 4.22
N TYR A 60 6.17 -2.55 4.78
CA TYR A 60 6.35 -2.40 6.21
C TYR A 60 6.27 -0.92 6.58
N ASP A 61 5.42 -0.59 7.55
CA ASP A 61 5.33 0.73 8.15
C ASP A 61 5.97 0.68 9.54
N PRO A 62 7.13 1.33 9.73
CA PRO A 62 7.84 1.30 11.01
C PRO A 62 7.15 2.08 12.15
N TYR A 63 6.12 2.89 11.88
CA TYR A 63 5.45 3.72 12.88
C TYR A 63 4.04 3.23 13.23
N TYR A 64 3.53 2.27 12.46
CA TYR A 64 2.22 1.69 12.67
C TYR A 64 2.32 0.33 13.37
N PRO A 65 1.46 -0.03 14.34
CA PRO A 65 0.58 0.84 15.11
C PRO A 65 1.37 1.63 16.17
N SER A 66 0.67 2.53 16.90
CA SER A 66 1.12 3.34 18.06
C SER A 66 2.45 2.95 18.77
N PRO A 67 3.24 3.92 19.27
CA PRO A 67 4.64 3.76 19.74
C PRO A 67 4.94 2.72 20.84
N SER A 68 3.94 2.10 21.46
CA SER A 68 4.15 1.00 22.41
C SER A 68 4.48 -0.35 21.74
N ASP A 69 4.13 -0.52 20.46
CA ASP A 69 4.44 -1.71 19.65
C ASP A 69 4.53 -1.33 18.15
N PRO A 70 5.56 -0.52 17.77
CA PRO A 70 5.68 0.03 16.43
C PRO A 70 6.19 -1.01 15.44
N GLY A 71 5.65 -0.96 14.22
CA GLY A 71 6.03 -1.84 13.13
C GLY A 71 4.91 -2.78 12.71
N ALA A 72 4.45 -2.63 11.48
CA ALA A 72 3.47 -3.55 10.92
C ALA A 72 3.69 -3.73 9.43
N TYR A 73 3.45 -4.96 8.97
CA TYR A 73 3.23 -5.21 7.56
C TYR A 73 1.78 -4.89 7.22
N LEU A 74 1.60 -4.09 6.16
CA LEU A 74 0.30 -3.81 5.59
C LEU A 74 0.20 -4.53 4.25
N ASP A 75 -0.73 -5.47 4.16
CA ASP A 75 -1.03 -6.22 2.93
C ASP A 75 -2.34 -5.69 2.34
N TYR A 76 -2.30 -5.28 1.08
CA TYR A 76 -3.43 -4.72 0.34
C TYR A 76 -3.80 -5.59 -0.86
N SER A 77 -5.10 -5.83 -1.06
CA SER A 77 -5.61 -6.62 -2.18
C SER A 77 -7.00 -6.18 -2.65
N GLN A 78 -7.31 -6.57 -3.88
CA GLN A 78 -8.62 -6.42 -4.50
C GLN A 78 -9.56 -7.63 -4.24
N GLU A 79 -9.05 -8.75 -3.74
CA GLU A 79 -9.80 -10.03 -3.64
C GLU A 79 -11.11 -9.92 -2.84
N LYS A 80 -11.11 -9.11 -1.78
CA LYS A 80 -12.26 -8.88 -0.91
C LYS A 80 -12.75 -7.43 -0.97
N ASN A 81 -12.32 -6.66 -1.96
CA ASN A 81 -12.69 -5.26 -2.06
C ASN A 81 -14.18 -5.09 -2.44
N GLU A 82 -14.82 -4.08 -1.86
CA GLU A 82 -16.26 -3.81 -2.05
C GLU A 82 -16.52 -2.64 -3.00
N THR A 83 -15.55 -1.72 -3.14
CA THR A 83 -15.74 -0.50 -3.92
C THR A 83 -14.54 -0.21 -4.80
N ARG A 84 -14.76 0.39 -5.98
CA ARG A 84 -13.69 0.67 -6.94
C ARG A 84 -12.54 1.52 -6.35
N ASN A 85 -12.82 2.38 -5.37
CA ASN A 85 -11.85 3.34 -4.83
C ASN A 85 -11.32 2.92 -3.45
N SER A 86 -11.39 1.63 -3.13
CA SER A 86 -10.87 1.06 -1.89
C SER A 86 -10.05 -0.20 -2.14
N TRP A 87 -9.40 -0.65 -1.09
CA TRP A 87 -8.64 -1.89 -1.03
C TRP A 87 -9.01 -2.65 0.24
N SER A 88 -8.99 -3.98 0.19
CA SER A 88 -8.96 -4.79 1.40
C SER A 88 -7.56 -4.78 1.98
N MET A 89 -7.46 -4.53 3.27
CA MET A 89 -6.19 -4.41 3.97
C MET A 89 -6.17 -5.30 5.21
N THR A 90 -5.08 -6.03 5.40
CA THR A 90 -4.77 -6.70 6.66
C THR A 90 -3.49 -6.14 7.26
N LEU A 91 -3.49 -6.01 8.57
CA LEU A 91 -2.34 -5.57 9.35
C LEU A 91 -1.71 -6.80 9.98
N GLY A 92 -0.46 -7.10 9.66
CA GLY A 92 0.32 -8.10 10.38
C GLY A 92 1.33 -7.43 11.29
N ASN A 93 1.09 -7.46 12.61
CA ASN A 93 2.17 -7.31 13.59
C ASN A 93 2.25 -8.60 14.42
N HIS A 94 3.45 -9.17 14.54
CA HIS A 94 3.70 -10.40 15.31
C HIS A 94 2.72 -11.58 15.08
N GLY A 95 2.16 -11.72 13.88
CA GLY A 95 1.24 -12.81 13.52
C GLY A 95 -0.24 -12.59 13.87
N TRP A 96 -0.59 -11.42 14.40
CA TRP A 96 -1.97 -11.03 14.72
C TRP A 96 -2.47 -9.98 13.72
N THR A 97 -3.72 -10.11 13.29
CA THR A 97 -4.42 -9.06 12.54
C THR A 97 -5.73 -8.71 13.23
N GLY A 98 -6.06 -7.42 13.20
CA GLY A 98 -7.35 -6.91 13.65
C GLY A 98 -8.53 -7.30 12.75
N GLY A 99 -8.30 -8.01 11.64
CA GLY A 99 -9.29 -8.42 10.64
C GLY A 99 -9.00 -7.81 9.26
N ILE A 100 -9.97 -7.88 8.35
CA ILE A 100 -9.85 -7.30 7.01
C ILE A 100 -10.59 -5.97 6.95
N TYR A 101 -9.87 -4.89 6.70
CA TYR A 101 -10.43 -3.54 6.63
C TYR A 101 -10.62 -3.08 5.19
N THR A 102 -11.64 -2.27 4.94
CA THR A 102 -11.82 -1.55 3.68
C THR A 102 -11.16 -0.17 3.80
N ILE A 103 -10.05 0.05 3.10
CA ILE A 103 -9.26 1.29 3.15
C ILE A 103 -9.40 2.06 1.84
N SER A 104 -9.64 3.37 1.94
CA SER A 104 -9.72 4.25 0.77
C SER A 104 -8.37 4.39 0.07
N GLU A 105 -8.40 4.42 -1.26
CA GLU A 105 -7.20 4.59 -2.10
C GLU A 105 -6.44 5.88 -1.76
N ASN A 106 -7.15 6.97 -1.45
CA ASN A 106 -6.54 8.24 -1.04
C ASN A 106 -5.72 8.11 0.24
N ASN A 107 -6.19 7.35 1.24
CA ASN A 107 -5.45 7.17 2.49
C ASN A 107 -4.21 6.29 2.29
N ILE A 108 -4.29 5.31 1.39
CA ILE A 108 -3.14 4.49 1.02
C ILE A 108 -2.10 5.35 0.30
N ALA A 109 -2.53 6.19 -0.64
CA ALA A 109 -1.65 7.09 -1.36
C ALA A 109 -0.96 8.06 -0.41
N LEU A 110 -1.70 8.62 0.54
CA LEU A 110 -1.16 9.51 1.57
C LEU A 110 -0.13 8.80 2.44
N GLN A 111 -0.43 7.58 2.89
CA GLN A 111 0.48 6.76 3.69
C GLN A 111 1.78 6.49 2.94
N ILE A 112 1.72 5.95 1.72
CA ILE A 112 2.91 5.63 0.94
C ILE A 112 3.73 6.89 0.64
N HIS A 113 3.07 7.97 0.20
CA HIS A 113 3.73 9.24 -0.10
C HIS A 113 4.48 9.79 1.11
N HIS A 114 3.83 9.84 2.27
CA HIS A 114 4.45 10.31 3.51
C HIS A 114 5.64 9.45 3.93
N LEU A 115 5.51 8.12 3.88
CA LEU A 115 6.60 7.20 4.20
C LEU A 115 7.80 7.35 3.24
N VAL A 116 7.55 7.62 1.95
CA VAL A 116 8.60 7.87 0.95
C VAL A 116 9.28 9.22 1.17
N GLU A 117 8.51 10.28 1.42
CA GLU A 117 9.00 11.63 1.67
C GLU A 117 9.98 11.66 2.86
N ASN A 118 9.65 10.89 3.92
CA ASN A 118 10.46 10.73 5.11
C ASN A 118 11.62 9.72 4.95
N GLY A 119 11.75 9.06 3.79
CA GLY A 119 12.78 8.04 3.55
C GLY A 119 12.61 6.75 4.34
N GLN A 120 11.41 6.47 4.85
CA GLN A 120 11.07 5.30 5.66
C GLN A 120 10.83 4.07 4.78
N ILE A 121 10.29 4.26 3.58
CA ILE A 121 10.20 3.22 2.55
C ILE A 121 10.73 3.75 1.22
N ASN A 122 11.24 2.85 0.38
CA ASN A 122 11.64 3.14 -1.00
C ASN A 122 11.09 2.11 -1.99
N SER A 123 10.23 1.21 -1.54
CA SER A 123 9.64 0.17 -2.37
C SER A 123 8.42 -0.47 -1.70
N ILE A 124 7.54 -1.03 -2.52
CA ILE A 124 6.45 -1.94 -2.09
C ILE A 124 6.64 -3.31 -2.76
N SER A 125 6.31 -4.40 -2.10
CA SER A 125 6.28 -5.74 -2.70
C SER A 125 4.97 -5.99 -3.43
N ILE A 126 5.02 -6.62 -4.60
CA ILE A 126 3.85 -6.88 -5.45
C ILE A 126 3.65 -8.38 -5.76
N ASN A 127 4.51 -9.24 -5.21
CA ASN A 127 4.29 -10.69 -5.13
C ASN A 127 4.35 -11.13 -3.66
N ASN A 128 3.79 -12.31 -3.35
CA ASN A 128 3.70 -12.87 -1.99
C ASN A 128 2.92 -12.03 -0.97
N VAL A 129 1.92 -11.26 -1.43
CA VAL A 129 1.00 -10.51 -0.56
C VAL A 129 0.09 -11.48 0.17
N LYS A 130 0.10 -11.42 1.50
CA LYS A 130 -0.60 -12.37 2.35
C LYS A 130 -1.84 -11.72 2.93
N ILE A 131 -2.91 -11.68 2.14
CA ILE A 131 -4.22 -11.40 2.73
C ILE A 131 -4.60 -12.60 3.58
N PHE A 132 -4.78 -12.36 4.88
CA PHE A 132 -5.29 -13.37 5.79
C PHE A 132 -6.79 -13.59 5.53
N SER A 133 -7.09 -14.30 4.43
CA SER A 133 -8.44 -14.51 3.92
C SER A 133 -9.36 -15.30 4.86
N HIS A 134 -8.80 -15.93 5.90
CA HIS A 134 -9.57 -16.59 6.94
C HIS A 134 -10.20 -15.63 7.96
N TYR A 135 -9.80 -14.34 7.98
CA TYR A 135 -10.46 -13.34 8.80
C TYR A 135 -11.72 -12.78 8.11
N GLU A 136 -12.68 -12.42 8.96
CA GLU A 136 -13.87 -11.68 8.55
C GLU A 136 -13.52 -10.23 8.22
N LYS A 137 -14.35 -9.65 7.35
CA LYS A 137 -14.33 -8.22 7.10
C LYS A 137 -14.81 -7.46 8.32
N GLN A 138 -14.16 -6.34 8.59
CA GLN A 138 -14.61 -5.41 9.60
C GLN A 138 -15.82 -4.62 9.12
N ASN A 139 -16.68 -4.25 10.06
CA ASN A 139 -17.87 -3.46 9.79
C ASN A 139 -17.53 -2.00 9.41
N SER A 140 -18.53 -1.26 8.93
CA SER A 140 -18.38 0.12 8.46
C SER A 140 -17.80 1.08 9.51
N VAL A 141 -18.14 0.90 10.79
CA VAL A 141 -17.62 1.71 11.90
C VAL A 141 -16.11 1.49 12.04
N ARG A 142 -15.68 0.23 12.15
CA ARG A 142 -14.25 -0.12 12.25
C ARG A 142 -13.46 0.26 11.00
N ASN A 143 -14.05 0.15 9.81
CA ASN A 143 -13.43 0.63 8.58
C ASN A 143 -13.22 2.15 8.59
N ARG A 144 -14.24 2.91 9.02
CA ARG A 144 -14.14 4.37 9.16
C ARG A 144 -13.06 4.76 10.16
N ASP A 145 -13.05 4.13 11.32
CA ASP A 145 -12.10 4.43 12.40
C ASP A 145 -10.67 4.08 11.98
N GLN A 146 -10.47 2.97 11.26
CA GLN A 146 -9.18 2.59 10.69
C GLN A 146 -8.70 3.57 9.61
N ASN A 147 -9.59 4.05 8.73
CA ASN A 147 -9.25 5.07 7.74
C ASN A 147 -8.86 6.40 8.42
N ALA A 148 -9.60 6.81 9.46
CA ALA A 148 -9.27 8.01 10.23
C ALA A 148 -7.92 7.89 10.95
N LEU A 149 -7.59 6.70 11.46
CA LEU A 149 -6.30 6.43 12.09
C LEU A 149 -5.14 6.56 11.09
N ILE A 150 -5.21 5.87 9.95
CA ILE A 150 -4.18 5.95 8.89
C ILE A 150 -4.02 7.40 8.43
N HIS A 151 -5.13 8.08 8.16
CA HIS A 151 -5.09 9.48 7.75
C HIS A 151 -4.37 10.33 8.79
N ARG A 152 -4.73 10.23 10.07
CA ARG A 152 -4.14 11.04 11.14
C ARG A 152 -2.63 10.80 11.31
N ILE A 153 -2.16 9.56 11.19
CA ILE A 153 -0.74 9.23 11.36
C ILE A 153 0.09 9.79 10.20
N HIS A 154 -0.45 9.79 8.98
CA HIS A 154 0.30 10.15 7.77
C HIS A 154 -0.06 11.51 7.16
N SER A 155 -1.00 12.25 7.76
CA SER A 155 -1.34 13.63 7.35
C SER A 155 -0.57 14.70 8.13
N ALA A 156 -0.02 14.35 9.29
CA ALA A 156 0.76 15.28 10.09
C ALA A 156 2.09 15.58 9.40
N LYS A 157 2.35 16.86 9.09
CA LYS A 157 3.70 17.35 8.70
C LYS A 157 4.70 17.29 9.86
N ASP A 158 4.21 16.98 11.06
CA ASP A 158 5.04 16.90 12.24
C ASP A 158 5.77 15.57 12.19
N LYS A 159 7.08 15.66 11.89
CA LYS A 159 8.05 14.70 12.40
C LYS A 159 7.60 14.35 13.81
N ILE A 160 7.23 13.10 14.06
CA ILE A 160 7.15 12.60 15.43
C ILE A 160 8.54 12.83 15.98
N ASN A 161 8.69 13.93 16.72
CA ASN A 161 9.92 14.29 17.38
C ASN A 161 10.08 13.19 18.42
N THR A 162 11.06 12.33 18.22
CA THR A 162 11.36 11.21 19.12
C THR A 162 11.82 11.70 20.50
N ASP A 163 11.92 13.01 20.69
CA ASP A 163 12.30 13.67 21.94
C ASP A 163 11.12 13.92 22.89
N ASP A 164 9.86 13.79 22.45
CA ASP A 164 8.68 13.97 23.33
C ASP A 164 8.19 12.66 23.99
N MET A 165 8.99 11.59 23.95
CA MET A 165 8.69 10.31 24.61
C MET A 165 9.75 9.84 25.60
N TYR A 166 10.32 10.78 26.38
CA TYR A 166 11.07 10.47 27.60
C TYR A 166 10.63 11.37 28.76
#